data_AF-A0A7C3BWT5-F1
#
_entry.id   AF-A0A7C3BWT5-F1
#
_cell.length_a   1.000
_cell.length_b   1.000
_cell.length_c   1.000
_cell.angle_alpha   90.00
_cell.angle_beta   90.00
_cell.angle_gamma   90.00
#
_symmetry.space_group_name_H-M   'P 1'
#
loop_
_entity.id
_entity.type
_entity.pdbx_description
1 polymer ?
#
loop_
_entity_poly.entity_id
_entity_poly.type
_entity_poly.pdbx_seq_one_letter_code
_entity_poly.pdbx_strand_id
1 'polypeptide(L)'
;MLEVIKFASLLIGAYLLGSVPAAYLVAKWTRGIDIRKYGSGNVGASNVFAVVSKRWAIPVTIFDVGKGAAMVWAAQLLGLGIAEQVTVGLATIIGHNWPIFLRFNGGRGIFTSLGVITMLSWKLGLIVLVMTYILAPLRKVSLGVSLSLVSLPFFSWFLSQPLDIEERLPITLGLAALSLIALLRRLIVPRTPLSESVHPVELFFNRLLFDRDIRDREAWVKWRPFKQQEKQEKD
;
A
#
# COMPACT_ATOMS: atom_id res chain seq x y z
N MET A 1 4.17 -33.28 3.72
CA MET A 1 3.25 -33.11 2.58
C MET A 1 2.07 -32.19 2.92
N LEU A 2 1.31 -32.47 4.00
CA LEU A 2 0.18 -31.63 4.41
C LEU A 2 0.56 -30.17 4.72
N GLU A 3 1.68 -29.93 5.42
CA GLU A 3 2.16 -28.56 5.72
C GLU A 3 2.51 -27.77 4.46
N VAL A 4 3.19 -28.41 3.51
CA VAL A 4 3.51 -27.81 2.20
C VAL A 4 2.24 -27.41 1.46
N ILE A 5 1.21 -28.27 1.48
CA ILE A 5 -0.10 -27.99 0.86
C ILE A 5 -0.79 -26.81 1.56
N LYS A 6 -0.79 -26.78 2.90
CA LYS A 6 -1.36 -25.67 3.69
C LYS A 6 -0.68 -24.34 3.33
N PHE A 7 0.65 -24.32 3.35
CA PHE A 7 1.44 -23.13 3.03
C PHE A 7 1.21 -22.65 1.59
N ALA A 8 1.28 -23.56 0.61
CA ALA A 8 1.04 -23.23 -0.79
C ALA A 8 -0.39 -22.69 -1.03
N SER A 9 -1.39 -23.32 -0.43
CA SER A 9 -2.79 -22.87 -0.52
C SER A 9 -2.96 -21.49 0.10
N LEU A 10 -2.30 -21.23 1.23
CA LEU A 10 -2.36 -19.95 1.91
C LEU A 10 -1.64 -18.85 1.12
N LEU A 11 -0.53 -19.16 0.44
CA LEU A 11 0.16 -18.21 -0.45
C LEU A 11 -0.72 -17.80 -1.63
N ILE A 12 -1.40 -18.77 -2.26
CA ILE A 12 -2.35 -18.49 -3.34
C ILE A 12 -3.51 -17.64 -2.79
N GLY A 13 -4.08 -18.04 -1.65
CA GLY A 13 -5.14 -17.30 -0.97
C GLY A 13 -4.73 -15.86 -0.62
N ALA A 14 -3.51 -15.66 -0.14
CA ALA A 14 -2.95 -14.35 0.18
C ALA A 14 -2.86 -13.46 -1.05
N TYR A 15 -2.32 -13.97 -2.15
CA TYR A 15 -2.24 -13.23 -3.40
C TYR A 15 -3.63 -12.86 -3.93
N LEU A 16 -4.58 -13.80 -3.90
CA LEU A 16 -5.95 -13.58 -4.40
C LEU A 16 -6.73 -12.59 -3.52
N LEU A 17 -6.68 -12.72 -2.19
CA LEU A 17 -7.32 -11.78 -1.28
C LEU A 17 -6.65 -10.40 -1.36
N GLY A 18 -5.32 -10.36 -1.42
CA GLY A 18 -4.55 -9.14 -1.68
C GLY A 18 -4.98 -8.45 -2.97
N SER A 19 -5.26 -9.24 -4.01
CA SER A 19 -5.69 -8.77 -5.33
C SER A 19 -7.07 -8.12 -5.36
N VAL A 20 -7.91 -8.31 -4.32
CA VAL A 20 -9.25 -7.70 -4.26
C VAL A 20 -9.13 -6.16 -4.24
N PRO A 21 -9.61 -5.45 -5.28
CA PRO A 21 -9.31 -4.03 -5.46
C PRO A 21 -10.43 -3.15 -4.87
N ALA A 22 -10.56 -3.10 -3.55
CA ALA A 22 -11.64 -2.39 -2.86
C ALA A 22 -11.82 -0.93 -3.32
N ALA A 23 -10.72 -0.18 -3.48
CA ALA A 23 -10.76 1.20 -3.97
C ALA A 23 -11.37 1.33 -5.38
N TYR A 24 -11.06 0.38 -6.28
CA TYR A 24 -11.62 0.34 -7.63
C TYR A 24 -13.11 0.02 -7.58
N LEU A 25 -13.50 -1.03 -6.82
CA LEU A 25 -14.89 -1.46 -6.69
C LEU A 25 -15.77 -0.34 -6.15
N VAL A 26 -15.32 0.34 -5.10
CA VAL A 26 -16.03 1.48 -4.51
C VAL A 26 -16.20 2.64 -5.49
N ALA A 27 -15.16 3.02 -6.23
CA ALA A 27 -15.26 4.08 -7.22
C ALA A 27 -16.20 3.70 -8.37
N LYS A 28 -16.13 2.44 -8.82
CA LYS A 28 -16.99 1.94 -9.88
C LYS A 28 -18.46 1.91 -9.45
N TRP A 29 -18.75 1.45 -8.24
CA TRP A 29 -20.12 1.33 -7.74
C TRP A 29 -20.75 2.68 -7.41
N THR A 30 -20.00 3.59 -6.79
CA THR A 30 -20.55 4.86 -6.27
C THR A 30 -20.56 5.98 -7.31
N ARG A 31 -19.63 5.96 -8.28
CA ARG A 31 -19.45 7.05 -9.25
C ARG A 31 -19.46 6.55 -10.70
N GLY A 32 -19.49 5.24 -10.95
CA GLY A 32 -19.44 4.67 -12.30
C GLY A 32 -18.06 4.73 -12.98
N ILE A 33 -17.03 5.25 -12.30
CA ILE A 33 -15.73 5.59 -12.90
C ILE A 33 -14.66 4.52 -12.68
N ASP A 34 -13.66 4.51 -13.55
CA ASP A 34 -12.38 3.84 -13.32
C ASP A 34 -11.43 4.77 -12.58
N ILE A 35 -11.22 4.55 -11.27
CA ILE A 35 -10.41 5.44 -10.40
C ILE A 35 -8.96 5.62 -10.88
N ARG A 36 -8.44 4.73 -11.74
CA ARG A 36 -7.09 4.84 -12.31
C ARG A 36 -6.95 6.02 -13.28
N LYS A 37 -8.08 6.55 -13.77
CA LYS A 37 -8.14 7.69 -14.68
C LYS A 37 -8.38 9.03 -13.98
N TYR A 38 -8.32 9.07 -12.64
CA TYR A 38 -8.68 10.24 -11.85
C TYR A 38 -7.70 10.49 -10.71
N GLY A 39 -7.50 11.76 -10.36
CA GLY A 39 -6.60 12.18 -9.30
C GLY A 39 -5.20 11.63 -9.52
N SER A 40 -4.67 10.94 -8.51
CA SER A 40 -3.33 10.32 -8.58
C SER A 40 -3.26 9.07 -9.45
N GLY A 41 -4.39 8.54 -9.94
CA GLY A 41 -4.48 7.25 -10.62
C GLY A 41 -4.24 6.02 -9.73
N ASN A 42 -3.90 6.22 -8.45
CA ASN A 42 -3.65 5.13 -7.51
C ASN A 42 -4.96 4.40 -7.13
N VAL A 43 -4.91 3.07 -7.07
CA VAL A 43 -6.03 2.23 -6.60
C VAL A 43 -5.92 2.04 -5.09
N GLY A 44 -6.10 3.11 -4.33
CA GLY A 44 -6.00 3.07 -2.86
C GLY A 44 -6.82 4.15 -2.18
N ALA A 45 -6.95 4.04 -0.86
CA ALA A 45 -7.83 4.89 -0.05
C ALA A 45 -7.54 6.40 -0.19
N SER A 46 -6.28 6.80 -0.40
CA SER A 46 -5.92 8.21 -0.61
C SER A 46 -6.55 8.81 -1.87
N ASN A 47 -6.63 8.03 -2.95
CA ASN A 47 -7.29 8.48 -4.17
C ASN A 47 -8.81 8.39 -4.04
N VAL A 48 -9.35 7.40 -3.32
CA VAL A 48 -10.78 7.33 -2.99
C VAL A 48 -11.21 8.57 -2.19
N PHE A 49 -10.40 9.01 -1.24
CA PHE A 49 -10.65 10.23 -0.48
C PHE A 49 -10.74 11.46 -1.39
N ALA A 50 -9.82 11.55 -2.36
CA ALA A 50 -9.70 12.69 -3.27
C ALA A 50 -10.73 12.72 -4.42
N VAL A 51 -11.12 11.55 -4.91
CA VAL A 51 -11.94 11.40 -6.12
C VAL A 51 -13.39 11.03 -5.80
N VAL A 52 -13.61 10.25 -4.73
CA VAL A 52 -14.93 9.72 -4.38
C VAL A 52 -15.51 10.44 -3.16
N SER A 53 -15.02 10.14 -1.95
CA SER A 53 -15.33 10.84 -0.70
C SER A 53 -14.56 10.25 0.50
N LYS A 54 -14.48 11.01 1.60
CA LYS A 54 -13.95 10.54 2.89
C LYS A 54 -14.75 9.34 3.45
N ARG A 55 -16.09 9.35 3.32
CA ARG A 55 -16.98 8.28 3.81
C ARG A 55 -16.60 6.92 3.24
N TRP A 56 -16.14 6.88 1.99
CA TRP A 56 -15.74 5.66 1.31
C TRP A 56 -14.25 5.32 1.47
N ALA A 57 -13.40 6.32 1.73
CA ALA A 57 -11.98 6.07 1.99
C ALA A 57 -11.74 5.26 3.27
N ILE A 58 -12.52 5.51 4.33
CA ILE A 58 -12.40 4.80 5.62
C ILE A 58 -12.63 3.28 5.49
N PRO A 59 -13.76 2.77 4.95
CA PRO A 59 -13.95 1.33 4.81
C PRO A 59 -12.95 0.68 3.85
N VAL A 60 -12.47 1.39 2.82
CA VAL A 60 -11.38 0.90 1.95
C VAL A 60 -10.09 0.73 2.75
N THR A 61 -9.72 1.70 3.60
CA THR A 61 -8.56 1.58 4.49
C THR A 61 -8.72 0.40 5.44
N ILE A 62 -9.88 0.24 6.09
CA ILE A 62 -10.15 -0.87 7.01
C ILE A 62 -10.00 -2.21 6.29
N PHE A 63 -10.56 -2.34 5.09
CA PHE A 63 -10.43 -3.53 4.27
C PHE A 63 -8.98 -3.81 3.87
N ASP A 64 -8.24 -2.79 3.41
CA ASP A 64 -6.85 -2.96 2.96
C ASP A 64 -5.90 -3.31 4.11
N VAL A 65 -6.09 -2.75 5.32
CA VAL A 65 -5.37 -3.17 6.53
C VAL A 65 -5.82 -4.58 6.94
N GLY A 66 -7.12 -4.81 6.99
CA GLY A 66 -7.73 -6.06 7.43
C GLY A 66 -7.28 -7.26 6.60
N LYS A 67 -7.23 -7.14 5.27
CA LYS A 67 -6.76 -8.25 4.41
C LYS A 67 -5.29 -8.61 4.65
N GLY A 68 -4.45 -7.61 4.90
CA GLY A 68 -3.03 -7.83 5.24
C GLY A 68 -2.88 -8.56 6.57
N ALA A 69 -3.58 -8.09 7.60
CA ALA A 69 -3.59 -8.69 8.92
C ALA A 69 -4.19 -10.11 8.90
N ALA A 70 -5.31 -10.30 8.21
CA ALA A 70 -6.03 -11.58 8.18
C ALA A 70 -5.20 -12.72 7.61
N MET A 71 -4.38 -12.47 6.58
CA MET A 71 -3.57 -13.54 5.98
C MET A 71 -2.38 -13.95 6.86
N VAL A 72 -1.73 -12.99 7.54
CA VAL A 72 -0.69 -13.32 8.52
C VAL A 72 -1.30 -14.05 9.72
N TRP A 73 -2.46 -13.60 10.19
CA TRP A 73 -3.19 -14.27 11.28
C TRP A 73 -3.60 -15.70 10.90
N ALA A 74 -4.07 -15.92 9.68
CA ALA A 74 -4.36 -17.26 9.18
C ALA A 74 -3.10 -18.16 9.16
N ALA A 75 -1.93 -17.61 8.83
CA ALA A 75 -0.67 -18.34 8.89
C ALA A 75 -0.30 -18.73 10.35
N GLN A 76 -0.51 -17.83 11.30
CA GLN A 76 -0.31 -18.07 12.74
C GLN A 76 -1.25 -19.16 13.26
N LEU A 77 -2.55 -19.09 12.92
CA LEU A 77 -3.55 -20.10 13.32
C LEU A 77 -3.23 -21.50 12.77
N LEU A 78 -2.56 -21.57 11.63
CA LEU A 78 -2.11 -22.82 11.02
C LEU A 78 -0.77 -23.34 11.58
N GLY A 79 -0.16 -22.62 12.54
CA GLY A 79 1.10 -22.99 13.16
C GLY A 79 2.31 -22.86 12.24
N LEU A 80 2.23 -22.01 11.21
CA LEU A 80 3.35 -21.78 10.29
C LEU A 80 4.46 -20.97 10.98
N GLY A 81 5.71 -21.26 10.64
CA GLY A 81 6.88 -20.53 11.14
C GLY A 81 6.90 -19.06 10.73
N ILE A 82 7.77 -18.27 11.36
CA ILE A 82 7.84 -16.82 11.13
C ILE A 82 8.21 -16.50 9.68
N ALA A 83 9.08 -17.29 9.06
CA ALA A 83 9.46 -17.12 7.66
C ALA A 83 8.26 -17.30 6.71
N GLU A 84 7.42 -18.31 6.95
CA GLU A 84 6.20 -18.57 6.20
C GLU A 84 5.16 -17.46 6.41
N GLN A 85 4.96 -17.02 7.65
CA GLN A 85 4.05 -15.91 7.98
C GLN A 85 4.44 -14.62 7.24
N VAL A 86 5.73 -14.28 7.24
CA VAL A 86 6.30 -13.17 6.48
C VAL A 86 6.03 -13.33 4.99
N THR A 87 6.26 -14.52 4.44
CA THR A 87 6.08 -14.81 3.00
C THR A 87 4.61 -14.68 2.58
N VAL A 88 3.67 -15.12 3.41
CA VAL A 88 2.22 -14.95 3.22
C VAL A 88 1.83 -13.46 3.26
N GLY A 89 2.40 -12.70 4.20
CA GLY A 89 2.23 -11.24 4.26
C GLY A 89 2.71 -10.55 2.98
N LEU A 90 3.91 -10.89 2.50
CA LEU A 90 4.48 -10.36 1.26
C LEU A 90 3.61 -10.73 0.04
N ALA A 91 3.11 -11.96 -0.06
CA ALA A 91 2.20 -12.37 -1.12
C ALA A 91 0.91 -11.54 -1.14
N THR A 92 0.38 -11.18 0.03
CA THR A 92 -0.80 -10.31 0.15
C THR A 92 -0.52 -8.89 -0.36
N ILE A 93 0.64 -8.33 -0.03
CA ILE A 93 1.08 -7.00 -0.50
C ILE A 93 1.33 -7.01 -2.02
N ILE A 94 1.96 -8.06 -2.54
CA ILE A 94 2.17 -8.25 -3.98
C ILE A 94 0.82 -8.33 -4.70
N GLY A 95 -0.15 -9.07 -4.15
CA GLY A 95 -1.53 -9.10 -4.66
C GLY A 95 -2.17 -7.71 -4.72
N HIS A 96 -2.04 -6.89 -3.67
CA HIS A 96 -2.57 -5.52 -3.68
C HIS A 96 -1.90 -4.62 -4.73
N ASN A 97 -0.57 -4.74 -4.89
CA ASN A 97 0.22 -3.91 -5.79
C ASN A 97 0.02 -4.29 -7.27
N TRP A 98 -0.04 -5.59 -7.54
CA TRP A 98 -0.21 -6.18 -8.87
C TRP A 98 -1.38 -7.18 -8.86
N PRO A 99 -2.62 -6.68 -8.72
CA PRO A 99 -3.81 -7.50 -8.64
C PRO A 99 -4.15 -8.12 -9.98
N ILE A 100 -4.39 -9.43 -9.99
CA ILE A 100 -4.80 -10.15 -11.20
C ILE A 100 -6.09 -9.57 -11.80
N PHE A 101 -7.03 -9.13 -10.93
CA PHE A 101 -8.33 -8.58 -11.34
C PHE A 101 -8.25 -7.22 -12.05
N LEU A 102 -7.12 -6.49 -11.93
CA LEU A 102 -6.91 -5.22 -12.64
C LEU A 102 -5.74 -5.29 -13.62
N ARG A 103 -5.42 -6.47 -14.14
CA ARG A 103 -4.29 -6.68 -15.07
C ARG A 103 -2.99 -6.12 -14.49
N PHE A 104 -2.71 -6.45 -13.23
CA PHE A 104 -1.50 -6.09 -12.49
C PHE A 104 -1.28 -4.58 -12.28
N ASN A 105 -2.33 -3.77 -12.40
CA ASN A 105 -2.31 -2.32 -12.18
C ASN A 105 -3.10 -1.94 -10.93
N GLY A 106 -2.52 -2.18 -9.75
CA GLY A 106 -3.14 -1.95 -8.44
C GLY A 106 -2.59 -0.76 -7.67
N GLY A 107 -2.71 -0.84 -6.35
CA GLY A 107 -2.32 0.24 -5.44
C GLY A 107 -0.83 0.23 -5.09
N ARG A 108 -0.47 0.96 -4.02
CA ARG A 108 0.90 1.05 -3.47
C ARG A 108 1.13 0.18 -2.24
N GLY A 109 0.10 -0.49 -1.73
CA GLY A 109 0.24 -1.48 -0.67
C GLY A 109 0.42 -0.94 0.73
N ILE A 110 0.50 0.39 0.94
CA ILE A 110 0.86 0.98 2.25
C ILE A 110 -0.05 0.50 3.40
N PHE A 111 -1.37 0.50 3.21
CA PHE A 111 -2.30 0.03 4.25
C PHE A 111 -2.29 -1.49 4.42
N THR A 112 -2.09 -2.24 3.34
CA THR A 112 -1.91 -3.70 3.41
C THR A 112 -0.62 -4.08 4.14
N SER A 113 0.47 -3.36 3.87
CA SER A 113 1.72 -3.46 4.62
C SER A 113 1.52 -3.14 6.10
N LEU A 114 0.75 -2.10 6.45
CA LEU A 114 0.45 -1.80 7.85
C LEU A 114 -0.25 -2.97 8.56
N GLY A 115 -1.23 -3.62 7.90
CA GLY A 115 -1.89 -4.81 8.43
C GLY A 115 -0.94 -5.98 8.66
N VAL A 116 -0.10 -6.27 7.65
CA VAL A 116 0.93 -7.32 7.73
C VAL A 116 1.92 -7.05 8.87
N ILE A 117 2.48 -5.85 8.92
CA ILE A 117 3.48 -5.45 9.92
C ILE A 117 2.88 -5.54 11.33
N THR A 118 1.66 -5.03 11.53
CA THR A 118 0.99 -5.03 12.83
C THR A 118 0.71 -6.45 13.32
N MET A 119 0.38 -7.38 12.42
CA MET A 119 0.13 -8.77 12.79
C MET A 119 1.43 -9.55 13.05
N LEU A 120 2.54 -9.19 12.40
CA LEU A 120 3.86 -9.75 12.70
C LEU A 120 4.43 -9.20 14.02
N SER A 121 4.23 -7.90 14.28
CA SER A 121 4.57 -7.25 15.55
C SER A 121 3.76 -5.96 15.69
N TRP A 122 2.88 -5.94 16.69
CA TRP A 122 2.04 -4.76 16.94
C TRP A 122 2.88 -3.52 17.31
N LYS A 123 4.04 -3.73 17.96
CA LYS A 123 5.01 -2.66 18.29
C LYS A 123 5.59 -2.02 17.03
N LEU A 124 5.99 -2.83 16.03
CA LEU A 124 6.42 -2.31 14.73
C LEU A 124 5.29 -1.57 14.00
N GLY A 125 4.07 -2.11 14.05
CA GLY A 125 2.88 -1.44 13.49
C GLY A 125 2.66 -0.06 14.10
N LEU A 126 2.82 0.06 15.42
CA LEU A 126 2.73 1.33 16.14
C LEU A 126 3.84 2.31 15.73
N ILE A 127 5.08 1.85 15.60
CA ILE A 127 6.20 2.68 15.12
C ILE A 127 5.88 3.27 13.74
N VAL A 128 5.39 2.44 12.80
CA VAL A 128 5.01 2.90 11.46
C VAL A 128 3.91 3.96 11.52
N LEU A 129 2.89 3.77 12.36
CA LEU A 129 1.82 4.74 12.54
C LEU A 129 2.37 6.07 13.09
N VAL A 130 3.14 6.03 14.17
CA VAL A 130 3.72 7.22 14.79
C VAL A 130 4.61 7.97 13.80
N MET A 131 5.57 7.30 13.16
CA MET A 131 6.49 7.92 12.21
C MET A 131 5.78 8.45 10.95
N THR A 132 4.71 7.81 10.51
CA THR A 132 3.92 8.31 9.38
C THR A 132 3.17 9.59 9.74
N TYR A 133 2.50 9.61 10.90
CA TYR A 133 1.61 10.70 11.28
C TYR A 133 2.29 11.84 12.05
N ILE A 134 3.51 11.66 12.56
CA ILE A 134 4.28 12.75 13.19
C ILE A 134 4.55 13.91 12.21
N LEU A 135 4.66 13.60 10.91
CA LEU A 135 4.84 14.59 9.84
C LEU A 135 3.52 15.07 9.21
N ALA A 136 2.37 14.62 9.72
CA ALA A 136 1.06 15.05 9.23
C ALA A 136 0.78 16.56 9.40
N PRO A 137 1.12 17.22 10.53
CA PRO A 137 0.94 18.67 10.70
C PRO A 137 1.69 19.49 9.65
N LEU A 138 2.82 18.98 9.15
CA LEU A 138 3.62 19.60 8.10
C LEU A 138 3.13 19.27 6.68
N ARG A 139 1.98 18.58 6.54
CA ARG A 139 1.45 18.08 5.26
C ARG A 139 2.42 17.13 4.52
N LYS A 140 3.31 16.45 5.26
CA LYS A 140 4.39 15.59 4.73
C LYS A 140 4.19 14.10 5.06
N VAL A 141 2.94 13.62 5.09
CA VAL A 141 2.60 12.21 5.40
C VAL A 141 3.36 11.22 4.50
N SER A 142 3.48 11.49 3.20
CA SER A 142 4.23 10.62 2.27
C SER A 142 5.69 10.42 2.68
N LEU A 143 6.33 11.48 3.19
CA LEU A 143 7.71 11.42 3.66
C LEU A 143 7.79 10.60 4.94
N GLY A 144 6.82 10.75 5.85
CA GLY A 144 6.70 9.93 7.06
C GLY A 144 6.59 8.44 6.71
N VAL A 145 5.78 8.09 5.70
CA VAL A 145 5.69 6.71 5.20
C VAL A 145 7.05 6.23 4.67
N SER A 146 7.77 7.04 3.86
CA SER A 146 9.10 6.65 3.35
C SER A 146 10.08 6.37 4.48
N LEU A 147 10.17 7.27 5.45
CA LEU A 147 11.07 7.15 6.59
C LEU A 147 10.73 5.93 7.45
N SER A 148 9.43 5.67 7.66
CA SER A 148 8.95 4.49 8.36
C SER A 148 9.40 3.21 7.64
N LEU A 149 9.13 3.09 6.33
CA LEU A 149 9.50 1.90 5.56
C LEU A 149 11.02 1.65 5.56
N VAL A 150 11.83 2.69 5.32
CA VAL A 150 13.29 2.53 5.28
C VAL A 150 13.87 2.17 6.65
N SER A 151 13.28 2.64 7.75
CA SER A 151 13.75 2.35 9.11
C SER A 151 13.30 1.01 9.67
N LEU A 152 12.28 0.37 9.09
CA LEU A 152 11.74 -0.90 9.60
C LEU A 152 12.78 -2.03 9.74
N PRO A 153 13.63 -2.34 8.73
CA PRO A 153 14.63 -3.40 8.88
C PRO A 153 15.69 -3.06 9.94
N PHE A 154 15.99 -1.76 10.10
CA PHE A 154 16.90 -1.29 11.14
C PHE A 154 16.30 -1.53 12.53
N PHE A 155 15.05 -1.14 12.76
CA PHE A 155 14.39 -1.36 14.04
C PHE A 155 14.21 -2.85 14.35
N SER A 156 13.79 -3.67 13.38
CA SER A 156 13.64 -5.10 13.64
C SER A 156 14.95 -5.81 13.98
N TRP A 157 16.06 -5.37 13.40
CA TRP A 157 17.36 -5.98 13.67
C TRP A 157 17.94 -5.53 15.01
N PHE A 158 18.11 -4.22 15.20
CA PHE A 158 18.82 -3.65 16.34
C PHE A 158 17.96 -3.53 17.60
N LEU A 159 16.63 -3.46 17.45
CA LEU A 159 15.67 -3.38 18.56
C LEU A 159 14.83 -4.65 18.68
N SER A 160 15.32 -5.80 18.18
CA SER A 160 14.58 -7.08 18.22
C SER A 160 14.09 -7.44 19.63
N GLN A 161 14.95 -7.33 20.66
CA GLN A 161 14.57 -7.64 22.04
C GLN A 161 13.46 -6.73 22.60
N PRO A 162 13.58 -5.39 22.63
CA PRO A 162 12.51 -4.53 23.14
C PRO A 162 11.23 -4.56 22.29
N LEU A 163 11.30 -5.06 21.06
CA LEU A 163 10.16 -5.24 20.16
C LEU A 163 9.51 -6.63 20.22
N ASP A 164 9.96 -7.51 21.13
CA ASP A 164 9.52 -8.90 21.30
C ASP A 164 9.62 -9.72 19.99
N ILE A 165 10.68 -9.47 19.21
CA ILE A 165 10.94 -10.18 17.96
C ILE A 165 11.83 -11.39 18.27
N GLU A 166 11.22 -12.58 18.35
CA GLU A 166 11.92 -13.84 18.63
C GLU A 166 12.86 -14.23 17.46
N GLU A 167 12.31 -14.32 16.25
CA GLU A 167 13.06 -14.68 15.04
C GLU A 167 13.46 -13.44 14.22
N ARG A 168 14.55 -12.79 14.64
CA ARG A 168 15.01 -11.51 14.04
C ARG A 168 15.27 -11.56 12.53
N LEU A 169 15.83 -12.67 12.03
CA LEU A 169 16.31 -12.77 10.65
C LEU A 169 15.17 -12.77 9.62
N PRO A 170 14.18 -13.69 9.69
CA PRO A 170 13.06 -13.71 8.72
C PRO A 170 12.24 -12.43 8.76
N ILE A 171 12.02 -11.84 9.94
CA ILE A 171 11.30 -10.56 10.07
C ILE A 171 12.09 -9.44 9.40
N THR A 172 13.39 -9.32 9.67
CA THR A 172 14.22 -8.25 9.09
C THR A 172 14.29 -8.35 7.57
N LEU A 173 14.52 -9.55 7.02
CA LEU A 173 14.54 -9.77 5.57
C LEU A 173 13.16 -9.50 4.95
N GLY A 174 12.09 -9.93 5.61
CA GLY A 174 10.71 -9.66 5.20
C GLY A 174 10.39 -8.17 5.13
N LEU A 175 10.76 -7.42 6.16
CA LEU A 175 10.58 -5.98 6.21
C LEU A 175 11.45 -5.27 5.16
N ALA A 176 12.67 -5.73 4.92
CA ALA A 176 13.53 -5.19 3.87
C ALA A 176 12.92 -5.42 2.48
N ALA A 177 12.39 -6.61 2.22
CA ALA A 177 11.68 -6.94 0.99
C ALA A 177 10.40 -6.10 0.83
N LEU A 178 9.61 -5.94 1.90
CA LEU A 178 8.42 -5.09 1.93
C LEU A 178 8.76 -3.65 1.59
N SER A 179 9.79 -3.09 2.22
CA SER A 179 10.24 -1.71 1.98
C SER A 179 10.73 -1.51 0.56
N LEU A 180 11.48 -2.48 0.02
CA LEU A 180 11.89 -2.48 -1.38
C LEU A 180 10.68 -2.52 -2.32
N ILE A 181 9.74 -3.45 -2.10
CA ILE A 181 8.51 -3.58 -2.89
C ILE A 181 7.71 -2.27 -2.87
N ALA A 182 7.54 -1.66 -1.70
CA ALA A 182 6.81 -0.42 -1.54
C ALA A 182 7.48 0.74 -2.30
N LEU A 183 8.81 0.90 -2.18
CA LEU A 183 9.56 1.93 -2.89
C LEU A 183 9.56 1.70 -4.41
N LEU A 184 9.80 0.47 -4.86
CA LEU A 184 9.72 0.10 -6.28
C LEU A 184 8.33 0.41 -6.83
N ARG A 185 7.27 0.07 -6.08
CA ARG A 185 5.89 0.33 -6.50
C ARG A 185 5.61 1.81 -6.69
N ARG A 186 6.27 2.73 -5.96
CA ARG A 186 6.16 4.17 -6.20
C ARG A 186 6.76 4.60 -7.54
N LEU A 187 7.85 3.96 -7.95
CA LEU A 187 8.59 4.31 -9.16
C LEU A 187 7.91 3.81 -10.43
N ILE A 188 7.31 2.62 -10.39
CA ILE A 188 6.75 1.94 -11.57
C ILE A 188 5.27 2.22 -11.83
N VAL A 189 4.65 3.17 -11.12
CA VAL A 189 3.23 3.52 -11.36
C VAL A 189 3.06 3.96 -12.82
N PRO A 190 2.03 3.49 -13.53
CA PRO A 190 1.73 3.97 -14.88
C PRO A 190 1.67 5.50 -14.92
N ARG A 191 2.19 6.09 -15.99
CA ARG A 191 2.14 7.55 -16.16
C ARG A 191 0.69 8.01 -16.34
N THR A 192 0.35 9.08 -15.64
CA THR A 192 -0.87 9.85 -15.87
C THR A 192 -0.60 10.93 -16.94
N PRO A 193 -1.61 11.48 -17.62
CA PRO A 193 -1.41 12.58 -18.58
C PRO A 193 -0.66 13.78 -17.98
N LEU A 194 -0.84 14.06 -16.68
CA LEU A 194 -0.06 15.07 -15.96
C LEU A 194 1.44 14.79 -15.90
N SER A 195 1.81 13.51 -15.84
CA SER A 195 3.20 13.07 -15.70
C SER A 195 3.92 12.92 -17.03
N GLU A 196 3.19 12.92 -18.15
CA GLU A 196 3.78 12.81 -19.49
C GLU A 196 4.65 14.01 -19.84
N SER A 197 4.28 15.20 -19.35
CA SER A 197 5.04 16.45 -19.56
C SER A 197 6.19 16.66 -18.57
N VAL A 198 6.38 15.77 -17.58
CA VAL A 198 7.41 15.94 -16.53
C VAL A 198 8.70 15.25 -16.94
N HIS A 199 9.82 15.95 -16.73
CA HIS A 199 11.14 15.42 -17.01
C HIS A 199 11.41 14.13 -16.20
N PRO A 200 11.98 13.05 -16.78
CA PRO A 200 12.11 11.75 -16.11
C PRO A 200 12.84 11.79 -14.76
N VAL A 201 13.88 12.61 -14.63
CA VAL A 201 14.63 12.78 -13.37
C VAL A 201 13.76 13.45 -12.30
N GLU A 202 12.98 14.46 -12.69
CA GLU A 202 12.06 15.13 -11.75
C GLU A 202 10.95 14.17 -11.31
N LEU A 203 10.38 13.42 -12.25
CA LEU A 203 9.37 12.39 -11.97
C LEU A 203 9.91 11.34 -10.98
N PHE A 204 11.15 10.90 -11.16
CA PHE A 204 11.81 9.96 -10.24
C PHE A 204 11.88 10.51 -8.82
N PHE A 205 12.40 11.72 -8.62
CA PHE A 205 12.49 12.33 -7.29
C PHE A 205 11.12 12.64 -6.69
N ASN A 206 10.16 13.08 -7.52
CA ASN A 206 8.80 13.33 -7.08
C ASN A 206 8.13 12.06 -6.55
N ARG A 207 8.30 10.93 -7.25
CA ARG A 207 7.77 9.61 -6.83
C ARG A 207 8.49 9.06 -5.61
N LEU A 208 9.82 9.16 -5.57
CA LEU A 208 10.62 8.63 -4.47
C LEU A 208 10.34 9.36 -3.15
N LEU A 209 10.45 10.68 -3.15
CA LEU A 209 10.40 11.49 -1.93
C LEU A 209 8.98 11.84 -1.51
N PHE A 210 8.09 12.06 -2.48
CA PHE A 210 6.77 12.64 -2.21
C PHE A 210 5.60 11.78 -2.71
N ASP A 211 5.88 10.61 -3.28
CA ASP A 211 4.86 9.65 -3.72
C ASP A 211 3.85 10.26 -4.70
N ARG A 212 4.32 11.12 -5.62
CA ARG A 212 3.51 11.83 -6.61
C ARG A 212 4.24 12.06 -7.93
N ASP A 213 3.49 12.36 -8.98
CA ASP A 213 4.09 12.56 -10.30
C ASP A 213 4.61 13.98 -10.53
N ILE A 214 3.92 14.99 -9.98
CA ILE A 214 4.27 16.40 -10.14
C ILE A 214 4.51 17.06 -8.77
N ARG A 215 5.20 18.20 -8.74
CA ARG A 215 5.52 18.92 -7.49
C ARG A 215 4.28 19.48 -6.79
N ASP A 216 3.35 20.03 -7.56
CA ASP A 216 2.10 20.57 -7.03
C ASP A 216 1.16 19.45 -6.56
N ARG A 217 0.96 19.36 -5.24
CA ARG A 217 0.10 18.36 -4.63
C ARG A 217 -1.36 18.53 -5.03
N GLU A 218 -1.85 19.77 -5.03
CA GLU A 218 -3.27 20.03 -5.22
C GLU A 218 -3.67 19.76 -6.65
N ALA A 219 -2.89 20.26 -7.61
CA ALA A 219 -3.09 19.95 -9.02
C ALA A 219 -3.08 18.43 -9.28
N TRP A 220 -2.13 17.70 -8.67
CA TRP A 220 -2.02 16.26 -8.86
C TRP A 220 -3.24 15.49 -8.33
N VAL A 221 -3.71 15.83 -7.12
CA VAL A 221 -4.80 15.10 -6.45
C VAL A 221 -6.17 15.47 -7.01
N LYS A 222 -6.36 16.73 -7.42
CA LYS A 222 -7.62 17.24 -7.98
C LYS A 222 -7.78 16.97 -9.47
N TRP A 223 -6.75 16.47 -10.15
CA TRP A 223 -6.80 16.23 -11.59
C TRP A 223 -7.97 15.35 -12.03
N ARG A 224 -8.59 15.72 -13.15
CA ARG A 224 -9.71 15.03 -13.80
C ARG A 224 -9.49 15.05 -15.32
N PRO A 225 -10.01 14.06 -16.07
CA PRO A 225 -10.03 14.11 -17.53
C PRO A 225 -10.87 15.28 -18.07
N PHE A 226 -10.43 15.87 -19.19
CA PHE A 226 -11.01 17.08 -19.82
C PHE A 226 -12.54 17.03 -20.02
N LYS A 227 -13.10 15.90 -20.48
CA LYS A 227 -14.55 15.72 -20.70
C LYS A 227 -15.43 15.94 -19.46
N GLN A 228 -14.87 15.93 -18.25
CA GLN A 228 -15.62 16.21 -17.01
C GLN A 228 -15.30 17.57 -16.40
N GLN A 229 -14.26 18.28 -16.86
CA GLN A 229 -14.03 19.67 -16.48
C GLN A 229 -15.14 20.57 -17.06
N GLU A 230 -15.49 20.36 -18.33
CA GLU A 230 -16.59 21.08 -19.00
C GLU A 230 -17.98 20.83 -18.38
N LYS A 231 -18.16 19.70 -17.69
CA LYS A 231 -19.44 19.35 -17.03
C LYS A 231 -19.58 20.03 -15.66
N GLN A 232 -18.46 20.32 -15.00
CA GLN A 232 -18.42 21.03 -13.72
C GLN A 232 -18.43 22.55 -13.86
N GLU A 233 -18.02 23.09 -15.02
CA GLU A 233 -18.17 24.52 -15.32
C GLU A 233 -19.61 24.91 -15.71
N LYS A 234 -20.48 23.92 -15.90
CA LYS A 234 -21.88 24.10 -16.32
C LYS A 234 -22.91 23.81 -15.22
N ASP A 235 -22.48 23.35 -14.06
CA ASP A 235 -23.29 23.06 -12.86
C ASP A 235 -22.89 24.00 -11.71
#